data_AF-A0A9D1ZQQ3-F1
#
_entry.id   AF-A0A9D1ZQQ3-F1
#
_cell.length_a   1.000
_cell.length_b   1.000
_cell.length_c   1.000
_cell.angle_alpha   90.00
_cell.angle_beta   90.00
_cell.angle_gamma   90.00
#
_symmetry.space_group_name_H-M   'P 1'
#
loop_
_entity.id
_entity.type
_entity.pdbx_description
1 polymer ?
#
loop_
_entity_poly.entity_id
_entity_poly.type
_entity_poly.pdbx_seq_one_letter_code
_entity_poly.pdbx_strand_id
1 'polypeptide(L)' 'MTELEKLVDLAIQFGQMRVLVNREPTHWHVHEFLRLAGEMNEQKKSLTTAMANDKLANNYIN' A
#
# COMPACT_ATOMS: atom_id res chain seq x y z
N MET A 1 2.85 -6.77 12.95
CA MET A 1 2.94 -5.98 11.71
C MET A 1 4.29 -6.27 11.08
N THR A 2 4.31 -6.86 9.89
CA THR A 2 5.53 -7.30 9.18
C THR A 2 6.29 -6.08 8.63
N GLU A 3 7.60 -6.21 8.33
CA GLU A 3 8.39 -5.10 7.77
C GLU A 3 7.83 -4.58 6.44
N LEU A 4 7.19 -5.46 5.67
CA LEU A 4 6.54 -5.14 4.40
C LEU A 4 5.32 -4.24 4.59
N GLU A 5 4.51 -4.49 5.61
CA GLU A 5 3.37 -3.63 5.95
C GLU A 5 3.84 -2.22 6.35
N LYS A 6 4.95 -2.12 7.11
CA LYS A 6 5.55 -0.84 7.47
C LYS A 6 6.06 -0.07 6.26
N LEU A 7 6.67 -0.74 5.28
CA LEU A 7 7.15 -0.11 4.04
C LEU A 7 5.99 0.45 3.19
N VAL A 8 4.88 -0.28 3.11
CA VAL A 8 3.66 0.18 2.42
C VAL A 8 3.07 1.40 3.11
N ASP A 9 2.97 1.38 4.44
CA ASP A 9 2.43 2.51 5.21
C ASP A 9 3.34 3.75 5.09
N LEU A 10 4.67 3.57 5.05
CA LEU A 10 5.63 4.66 4.84
C LEU A 10 5.50 5.28 3.44
N ALA A 11 5.31 4.46 2.40
CA ALA A 11 5.11 4.93 1.03
C ALA A 11 3.81 5.73 0.87
N ILE A 12 2.73 5.32 1.56
CA ILE A 12 1.47 6.07 1.63
C ILE A 12 1.70 7.44 2.31
N GLN A 13 2.42 7.46 3.44
CA GLN A 13 2.76 8.70 4.14
C GLN A 13 3.58 9.66 3.27
N PHE A 14 4.57 9.17 2.53
CA PHE A 14 5.33 10.01 1.57
C PHE A 14 4.44 10.56 0.45
N GLY A 15 3.49 9.77 -0.05
CA GLY A 15 2.48 10.23 -1.02
C GLY A 15 1.62 11.37 -0.46
N GLN A 16 1.13 11.22 0.78
CA GLN A 16 0.35 12.24 1.48
C GLN A 16 1.18 13.53 1.70
N MET A 17 2.44 13.37 2.11
CA MET A 17 3.33 14.49 2.40
C MET A 17 3.67 15.28 1.13
N ARG A 18 3.82 14.62 -0.03
CA ARG A 18 3.99 15.29 -1.34
C ARG A 18 2.79 16.15 -1.73
N VAL A 19 1.57 15.70 -1.44
CA VAL A 19 0.33 16.46 -1.67
C VAL A 19 0.28 17.68 -0.75
N LEU A 20 0.70 17.53 0.52
CA LEU A 20 0.67 18.59 1.52
C LEU A 20 1.79 19.64 1.36
N VAL A 21 2.95 19.27 0.77
CA VAL A 21 4.07 20.21 0.54
C VAL A 21 3.81 21.14 -0.65
N ASN A 22 2.94 20.75 -1.59
CA ASN A 22 2.42 21.68 -2.58
C ASN A 22 1.38 22.59 -1.93
N ARG A 23 1.71 23.87 -1.78
CA ARG A 23 0.89 24.87 -1.06
C ARG A 23 -0.57 24.98 -1.53
N GLU A 24 -0.91 24.47 -2.72
CA GLU A 24 -2.29 24.20 -3.14
C GLU A 24 -2.31 22.94 -4.03
N PRO A 25 -2.79 21.78 -3.54
CA PRO A 25 -2.95 20.61 -4.37
C PRO A 25 -4.05 20.86 -5.40
N THR A 26 -3.70 20.89 -6.68
CA THR A 26 -4.70 20.97 -7.75
C THR A 26 -5.59 19.72 -7.73
N HIS A 27 -6.79 19.82 -8.31
CA HIS A 27 -7.70 18.68 -8.50
C HIS A 27 -6.99 17.45 -9.08
N TRP A 28 -6.07 17.64 -10.03
CA TRP A 28 -5.28 16.54 -10.62
C TRP A 28 -4.39 15.83 -9.58
N HIS A 29 -3.73 16.57 -8.68
CA HIS A 29 -2.88 15.97 -7.64
C HIS A 29 -3.69 15.11 -6.67
N VAL A 30 -4.92 15.53 -6.34
CA VAL A 30 -5.81 14.76 -5.46
C VAL A 30 -6.27 13.47 -6.16
N HIS A 31 -6.66 13.54 -7.44
CA HIS A 31 -7.03 12.36 -8.21
C HIS A 31 -5.88 11.38 -8.36
N GLU A 32 -4.68 11.87 -8.66
CA GLU A 32 -3.49 11.03 -8.81
C GLU A 32 -3.11 10.36 -7.48
N PHE A 33 -3.21 11.08 -6.36
CA PHE A 33 -3.02 10.50 -5.03
C PHE A 33 -4.04 9.39 -4.74
N LEU A 34 -5.32 9.62 -4.99
CA LEU A 34 -6.37 8.62 -4.77
C LEU A 34 -6.20 7.39 -5.66
N ARG A 35 -5.80 7.59 -6.92
CA ARG A 35 -5.48 6.51 -7.87
C ARG A 35 -4.34 5.64 -7.35
N LEU A 36 -3.22 6.26 -6.99
CA LEU A 36 -2.04 5.56 -6.47
C LEU A 36 -2.35 4.84 -5.15
N ALA A 37 -3.09 5.48 -4.25
CA ALA A 37 -3.51 4.86 -2.99
C ALA A 37 -4.41 3.63 -3.24
N GLY A 38 -5.31 3.69 -4.23
CA GLY A 38 -6.14 2.56 -4.65
C GLY A 38 -5.31 1.40 -5.19
N GLU A 39 -4.37 1.68 -6.11
CA GLU A 39 -3.46 0.66 -6.68
C GLU A 39 -2.61 -0.03 -5.61
N MET A 40 -2.04 0.76 -4.69
CA MET A 40 -1.26 0.22 -3.58
C MET A 40 -2.12 -0.64 -2.63
N ASN A 41 -3.38 -0.26 -2.40
CA ASN A 41 -4.28 -1.04 -1.56
C ASN A 41 -4.64 -2.39 -2.19
N GLU A 42 -4.89 -2.44 -3.50
CA GLU A 42 -5.12 -3.70 -4.21
C GLU A 42 -3.87 -4.60 -4.22
N GLN A 43 -2.69 -4.02 -4.39
CA GLN A 43 -1.43 -4.75 -4.25
C GLN A 43 -1.24 -5.32 -2.83
N LYS A 44 -1.55 -4.53 -1.79
CA LYS A 44 -1.51 -4.98 -0.38
C LYS A 44 -2.44 -6.17 -0.14
N LYS A 45 -3.67 -6.13 -0.67
CA LYS A 45 -4.63 -7.26 -0.57
C LYS A 45 -4.11 -8.52 -1.26
N SER A 46 -3.60 -8.38 -2.48
CA SER A 46 -3.01 -9.48 -3.24
C SER A 46 -1.85 -10.12 -2.47
N LEU A 47 -0.95 -9.30 -1.94
CA LEU A 47 0.20 -9.72 -1.16
C LEU A 47 -0.21 -10.42 0.15
N THR A 48 -1.20 -9.88 0.86
CA THR A 48 -1.73 -10.49 2.09
C THR A 48 -2.33 -11.86 1.80
N THR A 49 -3.05 -12.00 0.68
CA THR A 49 -3.64 -13.26 0.23
C THR A 49 -2.55 -14.27 -0.12
N ALA A 50 -1.53 -13.86 -0.87
CA ALA A 50 -0.38 -14.71 -1.21
C ALA A 50 0.34 -15.20 0.05
N MET A 51 0.62 -14.31 1.02
CA MET A 51 1.25 -14.68 2.29
C MET A 51 0.38 -15.61 3.15
N ALA A 52 -0.94 -15.45 3.13
CA ALA A 52 -1.85 -16.36 3.83
C ALA A 52 -1.85 -17.75 3.19
N ASN A 53 -1.85 -17.82 1.86
CA ASN A 53 -1.77 -19.07 1.11
C ASN A 53 -0.44 -19.80 1.34
N ASP A 54 0.69 -19.08 1.34
CA ASP A 54 2.01 -19.65 1.64
C ASP A 54 2.10 -20.23 3.05
N LYS A 55 1.48 -19.57 4.05
CA LYS A 55 1.40 -20.10 5.41
C LYS A 55 0.56 -21.38 5.48
N LEU A 56 -0.56 -21.43 4.76
CA LEU A 56 -1.38 -22.64 4.70
C LEU A 56 -0.62 -23.78 4.03
N ALA A 57 0.03 -23.53 2.89
CA ALA A 57 0.83 -24.53 2.17
C ALA A 57 1.95 -25.13 3.03
N ASN A 58 2.67 -24.30 3.80
CA ASN A 58 3.72 -24.78 4.71
C ASN A 58 3.19 -25.60 5.91
N ASN A 59 1.94 -25.43 6.31
CA ASN A 59 1.32 -26.23 7.37
C ASN A 59 0.84 -27.62 6.88
N TYR A 60 0.69 -27.84 5.56
CA TYR A 60 0.33 -29.16 5.00
C TYR A 60 1.54 -30.08 4.76
N ILE A 61 2.76 -29.54 4.87
CA ILE A 61 4.01 -30.27 4.59
C ILE A 61 4.69 -30.74 5.90
N ASN A 62 4.23 -30.31 7.07
CA ASN A 62 4.68 -30.79 8.38
C ASN A 62 3.75 -31.86 8.97
#